data_AF-A0A3M5MN91-F1
#
_entry.id   AF-A0A3M5MN91-F1
#
_cell.length_a   1.000
_cell.length_b   1.000
_cell.length_c   1.000
_cell.angle_alpha   90.00
_cell.angle_beta   90.00
_cell.angle_gamma   90.00
#
_symmetry.space_group_name_H-M   'P 1'
#
loop_
_entity.id
_entity.type
_entity.pdbx_description
1 polymer ?
#
loop_
_entity_poly.entity_id
_entity_poly.type
_entity_poly.pdbx_seq_one_letter_code
_entity_poly.pdbx_strand_id
1 'polypeptide(L)'
;MTYSENAREPQAGRTVVECAAFVLTEAQMDRPRFKASFLHPRFWPLWLGLGLLWLIVQLPFRVLLIIGRALGAVMYRVATDRKNIASRNLELCFPHLPAAERKRLLKENFASTGIAFFEMAMSWWWSRSRLAKLAHVEGLEHLQNAQQKGEGVILMALHFTTLEIGAALLGQQHTIDGMYREHKSPLFDFIQRRGRERHNLDSLAVERDDVRGMLKLLRAGRAIWYAPDQDYGAKQSVFVPLFGIQAATVTATSKFARLGRAQVVPFTQQRLADGSGYRLVIHPPLEDFPGESDEADCLRINQWVERAITECPEQYLWAHRRFKSRPAGEPKLYKKHK
;
A
#
# COMPACT_ATOMS: atom_id res chain seq x y z
N MET A 1 -19.49 14.25 -64.60
CA MET A 1 -19.67 14.86 -63.26
C MET A 1 -20.18 13.76 -62.34
N THR A 2 -19.26 12.92 -61.83
CA THR A 2 -18.70 13.01 -60.46
C THR A 2 -19.76 12.89 -59.37
N TYR A 3 -19.96 11.67 -58.87
CA TYR A 3 -20.07 11.40 -57.44
C TYR A 3 -19.26 10.15 -57.13
N SER A 4 -18.26 10.33 -56.26
CA SER A 4 -17.34 9.32 -55.76
C SER A 4 -17.95 8.72 -54.49
N GLU A 5 -18.38 7.47 -54.55
CA GLU A 5 -18.53 6.62 -53.37
C GLU A 5 -17.13 6.19 -52.90
N ASN A 6 -16.81 6.51 -51.65
CA ASN A 6 -15.73 5.84 -50.94
C ASN A 6 -16.15 5.72 -49.47
N ALA A 7 -17.01 4.74 -49.22
CA ALA A 7 -17.30 4.25 -47.89
C ALA A 7 -16.04 3.52 -47.38
N ARG A 8 -15.37 4.11 -46.39
CA ARG A 8 -14.30 3.42 -45.65
C ARG A 8 -14.93 2.41 -44.72
N GLU A 9 -14.67 1.14 -44.98
CA GLU A 9 -14.92 0.03 -44.07
C GLU A 9 -14.23 0.26 -42.71
N PRO A 10 -14.86 -0.15 -41.59
CA PRO A 10 -14.20 -0.15 -40.29
C PRO A 10 -13.21 -1.32 -40.21
N GLN A 11 -11.92 -1.02 -40.05
CA GLN A 11 -10.90 -2.04 -39.76
C GLN A 11 -11.15 -2.67 -38.38
N ALA A 12 -11.78 -3.85 -38.39
CA ALA A 12 -11.82 -4.77 -37.28
C ALA A 12 -10.58 -5.68 -37.32
N GLY A 13 -9.87 -5.81 -36.19
CA GLY A 13 -8.82 -6.82 -36.05
C GLY A 13 -7.60 -6.40 -35.22
N ARG A 14 -7.80 -5.91 -33.98
CA ARG A 14 -6.73 -5.98 -32.97
C ARG A 14 -7.05 -7.12 -32.01
N THR A 15 -6.07 -7.99 -31.78
CA THR A 15 -6.17 -9.05 -30.77
C THR A 15 -6.31 -8.42 -29.36
N VAL A 16 -6.84 -9.17 -28.39
CA VAL A 16 -6.93 -8.72 -26.98
C VAL A 16 -5.55 -8.27 -26.45
N VAL A 17 -4.49 -8.94 -26.89
CA VAL A 17 -3.09 -8.64 -26.56
C VAL A 17 -2.63 -7.30 -27.15
N GLU A 18 -2.96 -6.99 -28.41
CA GLU A 18 -2.61 -5.71 -29.04
C GLU A 18 -3.43 -4.53 -28.50
N CYS A 19 -4.68 -4.79 -28.14
CA CYS A 19 -5.52 -3.78 -27.47
C CYS A 19 -4.99 -3.48 -26.07
N ALA A 20 -4.54 -4.50 -25.32
CA ALA A 20 -3.85 -4.33 -24.04
C ALA A 20 -2.53 -3.55 -24.19
N ALA A 21 -1.70 -3.87 -25.21
CA ALA A 21 -0.44 -3.16 -25.46
C ALA A 21 -0.63 -1.66 -25.77
N PHE A 22 -1.65 -1.29 -26.55
CA PHE A 22 -1.98 0.11 -26.86
C PHE A 22 -2.61 0.84 -25.66
N VAL A 23 -3.33 0.12 -24.81
CA VAL A 23 -3.92 0.65 -23.58
C VAL A 23 -2.86 1.03 -22.54
N LEU A 24 -1.75 0.29 -22.47
CA LEU A 24 -0.68 0.44 -21.48
C LEU A 24 0.18 1.72 -21.69
N THR A 25 0.25 2.28 -22.89
CA THR A 25 1.17 3.39 -23.22
C THR A 25 0.71 4.77 -22.73
N GLU A 26 -0.58 4.99 -22.51
CA GLU A 26 -1.13 6.30 -22.07
C GLU A 26 -1.30 6.44 -20.56
N ALA A 27 -1.37 5.33 -19.81
CA ALA A 27 -1.63 5.34 -18.36
C ALA A 27 -0.33 5.19 -17.52
N GLN A 28 0.82 5.21 -18.18
CA GLN A 28 2.11 4.82 -17.61
C GLN A 28 2.97 6.03 -17.29
N MET A 29 3.46 6.10 -16.05
CA MET A 29 4.59 6.98 -15.75
C MET A 29 5.88 6.42 -16.36
N ASP A 30 6.67 7.31 -16.97
CA ASP A 30 8.02 6.97 -17.43
C ASP A 30 8.86 6.40 -16.28
N ARG A 31 9.68 5.38 -16.58
CA ARG A 31 10.61 4.82 -15.60
C ARG A 31 11.62 5.86 -15.13
N PRO A 32 12.02 5.85 -13.84
CA PRO A 32 12.93 6.83 -13.28
C PRO A 32 14.31 6.72 -13.95
N ARG A 33 14.78 7.82 -14.55
CA ARG A 33 16.11 7.92 -15.16
C ARG A 33 17.03 8.77 -14.29
N PHE A 34 18.29 8.36 -14.20
CA PHE A 34 19.30 9.14 -13.51
C PHE A 34 19.54 10.46 -14.26
N LYS A 35 19.56 11.57 -13.54
CA LYS A 35 19.84 12.90 -14.09
C LYS A 35 21.18 13.37 -13.55
N ALA A 36 22.06 13.92 -14.39
CA ALA A 36 23.34 14.48 -13.95
C ALA A 36 23.19 15.54 -12.84
N SER A 37 22.06 16.25 -12.81
CA SER A 37 21.70 17.20 -11.76
C SER A 37 21.60 16.59 -10.36
N PHE A 38 21.50 15.26 -10.24
CA PHE A 38 21.55 14.54 -8.96
C PHE A 38 22.94 14.50 -8.33
N LEU A 39 24.01 14.81 -9.08
CA LEU A 39 25.37 14.91 -8.56
C LEU A 39 25.68 16.28 -7.94
N HIS A 40 24.77 17.25 -8.11
CA HIS A 40 24.95 18.60 -7.59
C HIS A 40 25.17 18.59 -6.06
N PRO A 41 26.08 19.42 -5.50
CA PRO A 41 26.43 19.43 -4.07
C PRO A 41 25.25 19.50 -3.09
N ARG A 42 24.16 20.16 -3.48
CA ARG A 42 22.90 20.20 -2.73
C ARG A 42 22.35 18.81 -2.34
N PHE A 43 22.68 17.77 -3.10
CA PHE A 43 22.24 16.39 -2.86
C PHE A 43 23.27 15.54 -2.12
N TRP A 44 24.50 16.02 -1.89
CA TRP A 44 25.53 15.25 -1.20
C TRP A 44 25.11 14.76 0.19
N PRO A 45 24.44 15.56 1.05
CA PRO A 45 23.96 15.05 2.33
C PRO A 45 22.99 13.88 2.19
N LEU A 46 22.10 13.93 1.18
CA LEU A 46 21.17 12.84 0.89
C LEU A 46 21.92 11.60 0.37
N TRP A 47 22.89 11.76 -0.53
CA TRP A 47 23.74 10.66 -1.00
C TRP A 47 24.53 10.01 0.13
N LEU A 48 25.13 10.80 1.03
CA LEU A 48 25.86 10.30 2.19
C LEU A 48 24.92 9.52 3.12
N GLY A 49 23.72 10.04 3.39
CA GLY A 49 22.72 9.36 4.20
C GLY A 49 22.24 8.05 3.57
N LEU A 50 21.95 8.05 2.27
CA LEU A 50 21.56 6.84 1.53
C LEU A 50 22.70 5.83 1.43
N GLY A 51 23.94 6.29 1.25
CA GLY A 51 25.14 5.44 1.23
C GLY A 51 25.39 4.77 2.58
N LEU A 52 25.26 5.52 3.68
CA LEU A 52 25.33 4.96 5.03
C LEU A 52 24.20 3.95 5.27
N LEU A 53 22.97 4.28 4.88
CA LEU A 53 21.85 3.35 5.00
C LEU A 53 22.05 2.09 4.16
N TRP A 54 22.61 2.23 2.95
CA TRP A 54 22.97 1.12 2.08
C TRP A 54 24.01 0.20 2.75
N LEU A 55 25.03 0.76 3.39
CA LEU A 55 26.03 -0.01 4.13
C LEU A 55 25.40 -0.75 5.32
N ILE A 56 24.57 -0.06 6.12
CA ILE A 56 23.89 -0.67 7.27
C ILE A 56 23.01 -1.82 6.81
N VAL A 57 22.24 -1.65 5.73
CA VAL A 57 21.33 -2.70 5.28
C VAL A 57 22.04 -3.94 4.75
N GLN A 58 23.36 -3.91 4.48
CA GLN A 58 24.08 -5.13 4.11
C GLN A 58 24.16 -6.15 5.27
N LEU A 59 24.03 -5.68 6.52
CA LEU A 59 24.10 -6.52 7.73
C LEU A 59 23.08 -7.68 7.72
N PRO A 60 23.32 -8.75 8.49
CA PRO A 60 22.39 -9.87 8.61
C PRO A 60 21.00 -9.43 9.05
N PHE A 61 19.94 -10.11 8.55
CA PHE A 61 18.55 -9.75 8.81
C PHE A 61 18.23 -9.56 10.30
N ARG A 62 18.66 -10.49 11.15
CA ARG A 62 18.44 -10.40 12.61
C ARG A 62 19.09 -9.18 13.25
N VAL A 63 20.25 -8.74 12.75
CA VAL A 63 20.92 -7.52 13.23
C VAL A 63 20.10 -6.29 12.86
N LEU A 64 19.55 -6.25 11.64
CA LEU A 64 18.67 -5.16 11.21
C LEU A 64 17.39 -5.09 12.04
N LEU A 65 16.81 -6.24 12.41
CA LEU A 65 15.66 -6.27 13.33
C LEU A 65 16.03 -5.65 14.69
N ILE A 66 17.18 -5.98 15.26
CA ILE A 66 17.64 -5.44 16.55
C ILE A 66 17.86 -3.93 16.46
N ILE A 67 18.60 -3.46 15.45
CA ILE A 67 18.86 -2.03 15.25
C ILE A 67 17.54 -1.27 14.96
N GLY A 68 16.63 -1.87 14.19
CA GLY A 68 15.29 -1.36 13.95
C GLY A 68 14.48 -1.19 15.23
N ARG A 69 14.48 -2.19 16.12
CA ARG A 69 13.83 -2.09 17.44
C ARG A 69 14.46 -0.98 18.29
N ALA A 70 15.78 -0.83 18.27
CA ALA A 70 16.48 0.24 18.97
C ALA A 70 16.11 1.63 18.43
N LEU A 71 16.07 1.79 17.10
CA LEU A 71 15.59 3.01 16.44
C LEU A 71 14.14 3.32 16.86
N GLY A 72 13.27 2.31 16.87
CA GLY A 72 11.90 2.44 17.35
C GLY A 72 11.80 2.92 18.80
N ALA A 73 12.66 2.40 19.69
CA ALA A 73 12.72 2.85 21.08
C ALA A 73 13.17 4.33 21.21
N VAL A 74 14.10 4.77 20.36
CA VAL A 74 14.48 6.20 20.27
C VAL A 74 13.29 7.03 19.78
N MET A 75 12.64 6.62 18.69
CA MET A 75 11.47 7.30 18.13
C MET A 75 10.33 7.41 19.15
N TYR A 76 10.10 6.38 19.97
CA TYR A 76 9.11 6.40 21.04
C TYR A 76 9.38 7.52 22.07
N ARG A 77 10.65 7.86 22.32
CA ARG A 77 11.03 8.93 23.26
C ARG A 77 10.89 10.31 22.62
N VAL A 78 11.30 10.48 21.36
CA VAL A 78 11.42 11.80 20.73
C VAL A 78 10.21 12.23 19.89
N ALA A 79 9.49 11.30 19.25
CA ALA A 79 8.39 11.61 18.32
C ALA A 79 7.04 11.79 19.06
N THR A 80 6.98 12.80 19.92
CA THR A 80 5.86 13.06 20.84
C THR A 80 4.50 13.11 20.14
N ASP A 81 4.37 13.83 19.03
CA ASP A 81 3.09 13.98 18.32
C ASP A 81 2.59 12.68 17.71
N ARG A 82 3.47 11.94 17.02
CA ARG A 82 3.13 10.65 16.41
C ARG A 82 2.80 9.61 17.46
N LYS A 83 3.52 9.62 18.59
CA LYS A 83 3.22 8.78 19.75
C LYS A 83 1.85 9.09 20.33
N ASN A 84 1.49 10.37 20.47
CA ASN A 84 0.19 10.76 21.00
C ASN A 84 -0.96 10.33 20.10
N ILE A 85 -0.80 10.42 18.77
CA ILE A 85 -1.78 9.92 17.80
C ILE A 85 -1.93 8.41 17.91
N ALA A 86 -0.82 7.67 17.91
CA ALA A 86 -0.84 6.21 18.00
C ALA A 86 -1.43 5.73 19.33
N SER A 87 -1.04 6.33 20.46
CA SER A 87 -1.63 6.06 21.77
C SER A 87 -3.13 6.28 21.76
N ARG A 88 -3.59 7.40 21.19
CA ARG A 88 -5.01 7.72 21.12
C ARG A 88 -5.78 6.71 20.28
N ASN A 89 -5.24 6.28 19.15
CA ASN A 89 -5.88 5.25 18.34
C ASN A 89 -5.96 3.91 19.08
N LEU A 90 -4.90 3.50 19.79
CA LEU A 90 -4.92 2.27 20.58
C LEU A 90 -5.92 2.33 21.74
N GLU A 91 -6.07 3.47 22.41
CA GLU A 91 -7.11 3.68 23.42
C GLU A 91 -8.53 3.54 22.85
N LEU A 92 -8.72 4.08 21.64
CA LEU A 92 -10.00 4.07 20.94
C LEU A 92 -10.37 2.67 20.42
N CYS A 93 -9.43 1.98 19.78
CA CYS A 93 -9.66 0.67 19.16
C CYS A 93 -9.60 -0.49 20.15
N PHE A 94 -8.82 -0.37 21.24
CA PHE A 94 -8.66 -1.42 22.25
C PHE A 94 -8.98 -0.92 23.67
N PRO A 95 -10.22 -0.44 23.92
CA PRO A 95 -10.61 0.08 25.22
C PRO A 95 -10.59 -1.00 26.31
N HIS A 96 -10.82 -2.25 25.93
CA HIS A 96 -10.83 -3.43 26.80
C HIS A 96 -9.44 -3.83 27.32
N LEU A 97 -8.35 -3.44 26.64
CA LEU A 97 -7.00 -3.74 27.12
C LEU A 97 -6.62 -2.84 28.31
N PRO A 98 -6.01 -3.35 29.38
CA PRO A 98 -5.46 -2.53 30.44
C PRO A 98 -4.47 -1.47 29.91
N ALA A 99 -4.37 -0.33 30.59
CA ALA A 99 -3.49 0.77 30.16
C ALA A 99 -2.01 0.34 30.04
N ALA A 100 -1.55 -0.57 30.89
CA ALA A 100 -0.21 -1.15 30.82
C ALA A 100 0.01 -1.95 29.53
N GLU A 101 -0.98 -2.73 29.10
CA GLU A 101 -0.92 -3.53 27.88
C GLU A 101 -0.97 -2.66 26.63
N ARG A 102 -1.85 -1.64 26.59
CA ARG A 102 -1.84 -0.64 25.52
C ARG A 102 -0.49 0.07 25.40
N LYS A 103 0.15 0.39 26.52
CA LYS A 103 1.49 1.00 26.53
C LYS A 103 2.56 0.03 26.01
N ARG A 104 2.48 -1.26 26.31
CA ARG A 104 3.36 -2.30 25.76
C ARG A 104 3.17 -2.41 24.25
N LEU A 105 1.92 -2.52 23.79
CA LEU A 105 1.56 -2.57 22.37
C LEU A 105 2.07 -1.33 21.61
N LEU A 106 1.94 -0.13 22.20
CA LEU A 106 2.48 1.10 21.62
C LEU A 106 4.00 1.04 21.46
N LYS A 107 4.74 0.50 22.44
CA LYS A 107 6.20 0.34 22.32
C LYS A 107 6.57 -0.65 21.22
N GLU A 108 5.86 -1.78 21.13
CA GLU A 108 6.08 -2.75 20.05
C GLU A 108 5.74 -2.16 18.67
N ASN A 109 4.72 -1.29 18.60
CA ASN A 109 4.41 -0.57 17.37
C ASN A 109 5.50 0.39 16.92
N PHE A 110 6.11 1.11 17.85
CA PHE A 110 7.26 1.94 17.56
C PHE A 110 8.49 1.10 17.18
N ALA A 111 8.69 -0.05 17.83
CA ALA A 111 9.73 -1.00 17.44
C ALA A 111 9.52 -1.49 16.00
N SER A 112 8.28 -1.86 15.62
CA SER A 112 7.92 -2.25 14.26
C SER A 112 8.14 -1.12 13.24
N THR A 113 7.84 0.12 13.63
CA THR A 113 8.07 1.32 12.79
C THR A 113 9.56 1.56 12.56
N GLY A 114 10.40 1.37 13.58
CA GLY A 114 11.85 1.47 13.43
C GLY A 114 12.43 0.37 12.55
N ILE A 115 11.89 -0.86 12.64
CA ILE A 115 12.26 -1.95 11.71
C ILE A 115 11.83 -1.62 10.28
N ALA A 116 10.62 -1.08 10.09
CA ALA A 116 10.09 -0.71 8.77
C ALA A 116 10.99 0.25 7.98
N PHE A 117 11.72 1.13 8.67
CA PHE A 117 12.72 1.98 8.05
C PHE A 117 13.83 1.17 7.34
N PHE A 118 14.32 0.11 7.99
CA PHE A 118 15.31 -0.79 7.41
C PHE A 118 14.68 -1.73 6.38
N GLU A 119 13.43 -2.14 6.57
CA GLU A 119 12.69 -2.93 5.59
C GLU A 119 12.53 -2.19 4.27
N MET A 120 12.20 -0.91 4.29
CA MET A 120 12.19 -0.06 3.10
C MET A 120 13.56 -0.09 2.38
N ALA A 121 14.65 0.06 3.13
CA ALA A 121 16.00 -0.02 2.57
C ALA A 121 16.31 -1.42 1.99
N MET A 122 15.89 -2.48 2.67
CA MET A 122 16.02 -3.86 2.19
C MET A 122 15.27 -4.03 0.87
N SER A 123 14.03 -3.55 0.80
CA SER A 123 13.20 -3.55 -0.41
C SER A 123 13.92 -2.88 -1.58
N TRP A 124 14.66 -1.80 -1.36
CA TRP A 124 15.29 -1.08 -2.48
C TRP A 124 16.60 -1.73 -2.93
N TRP A 125 17.40 -2.27 -2.01
CA TRP A 125 18.79 -2.61 -2.29
C TRP A 125 19.13 -4.09 -2.21
N TRP A 126 18.44 -4.91 -1.43
CA TRP A 126 18.73 -6.34 -1.40
C TRP A 126 18.44 -7.00 -2.75
N SER A 127 19.26 -7.99 -3.09
CA SER A 127 19.04 -8.84 -4.26
C SER A 127 17.74 -9.64 -4.12
N ARG A 128 17.06 -9.90 -5.25
CA ARG A 128 15.86 -10.75 -5.30
C ARG A 128 16.03 -12.08 -4.56
N SER A 129 17.13 -12.81 -4.82
CA SER A 129 17.43 -14.10 -4.18
C SER A 129 17.58 -14.03 -2.65
N ARG A 130 18.09 -12.91 -2.11
CA ARG A 130 18.21 -12.70 -0.66
C ARG A 130 16.85 -12.42 -0.02
N LEU A 131 16.02 -11.61 -0.68
CA LEU A 131 14.65 -11.30 -0.23
C LEU A 131 13.73 -12.52 -0.31
N ALA A 132 13.79 -13.29 -1.40
CA ALA A 132 12.94 -14.45 -1.62
C ALA A 132 13.00 -15.48 -0.47
N LYS A 133 14.16 -15.60 0.19
CA LYS A 133 14.36 -16.47 1.38
C LYS A 133 13.53 -16.07 2.60
N LEU A 134 12.97 -14.86 2.62
CA LEU A 134 12.14 -14.35 3.71
C LEU A 134 10.65 -14.41 3.39
N ALA A 135 10.24 -14.85 2.19
CA ALA A 135 8.84 -14.83 1.79
C ALA A 135 8.15 -16.17 2.10
N HIS A 136 7.08 -16.12 2.90
CA HIS A 136 6.15 -17.23 3.10
C HIS A 136 4.81 -16.82 2.49
N VAL A 137 4.54 -17.25 1.26
CA VAL A 137 3.39 -16.80 0.47
C VAL A 137 2.28 -17.84 0.49
N GLU A 138 1.06 -17.41 0.82
CA GLU A 138 -0.15 -18.23 0.87
C GLU A 138 -1.24 -17.61 0.00
N GLY A 139 -2.03 -18.43 -0.69
CA GLY A 139 -3.17 -17.95 -1.49
C GLY A 139 -2.82 -17.31 -2.83
N LEU A 140 -1.59 -17.49 -3.33
CA LEU A 140 -1.14 -16.93 -4.61
C LEU A 140 -2.03 -17.34 -5.78
N GLU A 141 -2.65 -18.51 -5.69
CA GLU A 141 -3.63 -19.04 -6.64
C GLU A 141 -4.81 -18.09 -6.88
N HIS A 142 -5.21 -17.26 -5.91
CA HIS A 142 -6.30 -16.29 -6.12
C HIS A 142 -5.93 -15.23 -7.17
N LEU A 143 -4.69 -14.75 -7.15
CA LEU A 143 -4.18 -13.81 -8.15
C LEU A 143 -3.96 -14.49 -9.51
N GLN A 144 -3.39 -15.71 -9.49
CA GLN A 144 -3.14 -16.46 -10.72
C GLN A 144 -4.45 -16.82 -11.44
N ASN A 145 -5.49 -17.23 -10.70
CA ASN A 145 -6.79 -17.56 -11.25
C ASN A 145 -7.49 -16.33 -11.86
N ALA A 146 -7.44 -15.17 -11.18
CA ALA A 146 -7.99 -13.94 -11.73
C ALA A 146 -7.26 -13.51 -13.02
N GLN A 147 -5.91 -13.59 -13.02
CA GLN A 147 -5.10 -13.30 -14.21
C GLN A 147 -5.44 -14.23 -15.38
N GLN A 148 -5.59 -15.54 -15.13
CA GLN A 148 -5.96 -16.51 -16.17
C GLN A 148 -7.34 -16.25 -16.77
N LYS A 149 -8.27 -15.71 -15.99
CA LYS A 149 -9.62 -15.31 -16.45
C LYS A 149 -9.65 -13.92 -17.10
N GLY A 150 -8.53 -13.19 -17.10
CA GLY A 150 -8.47 -11.80 -17.55
C GLY A 150 -9.27 -10.83 -16.66
N GLU A 151 -9.49 -11.20 -15.39
CA GLU A 151 -10.24 -10.40 -14.43
C GLU A 151 -9.30 -9.47 -13.66
N GLY A 152 -9.67 -8.19 -13.57
CA GLY A 152 -8.91 -7.23 -12.79
C GLY A 152 -8.95 -7.56 -11.30
N VAL A 153 -7.91 -7.17 -10.56
CA VAL A 153 -7.86 -7.38 -9.10
C VAL A 153 -7.54 -6.07 -8.40
N ILE A 154 -8.37 -5.73 -7.42
CA ILE A 154 -8.03 -4.75 -6.38
C ILE A 154 -7.44 -5.56 -5.23
N LEU A 155 -6.11 -5.59 -5.16
CA LEU A 155 -5.40 -6.22 -4.06
C LEU A 155 -5.50 -5.30 -2.84
N MET A 156 -6.50 -5.55 -2.01
CA MET A 156 -6.88 -4.72 -0.87
C MET A 156 -5.96 -5.00 0.31
N ALA A 157 -4.89 -4.21 0.40
CA ALA A 157 -3.94 -4.22 1.49
C ALA A 157 -4.32 -3.21 2.58
N LEU A 158 -3.55 -3.17 3.67
CA LEU A 158 -3.62 -2.11 4.67
C LEU A 158 -2.25 -1.48 4.88
N HIS A 159 -2.24 -0.29 5.49
CA HIS A 159 -1.01 0.38 5.89
C HIS A 159 -0.41 -0.27 7.14
N PHE A 160 0.09 -1.50 6.99
CA PHE A 160 1.04 -2.09 7.94
C PHE A 160 2.43 -1.48 7.74
N THR A 161 3.23 -1.50 8.79
CA THR A 161 4.63 -1.07 8.80
C THR A 161 5.49 -1.88 7.83
N THR A 162 5.08 -3.10 7.50
CA THR A 162 5.72 -4.02 6.54
C THR A 162 5.36 -3.75 5.07
N LEU A 163 4.68 -2.65 4.73
CA LEU A 163 4.16 -2.40 3.39
C LEU A 163 5.20 -2.41 2.28
N GLU A 164 6.33 -1.72 2.47
CA GLU A 164 7.36 -1.66 1.42
C GLU A 164 8.02 -3.02 1.18
N ILE A 165 8.16 -3.85 2.21
CA ILE A 165 8.82 -5.16 2.08
C ILE A 165 7.85 -6.22 1.55
N GLY A 166 6.58 -6.20 1.98
CA GLY A 166 5.58 -7.11 1.41
C GLY A 166 5.31 -6.83 -0.06
N ALA A 167 5.28 -5.55 -0.48
CA ALA A 167 5.20 -5.21 -1.91
C ALA A 167 6.41 -5.72 -2.71
N ALA A 168 7.63 -5.58 -2.16
CA ALA A 168 8.85 -6.09 -2.81
C ALA A 168 8.92 -7.62 -2.88
N LEU A 169 8.40 -8.32 -1.87
CA LEU A 169 8.39 -9.78 -1.83
C LEU A 169 7.30 -10.37 -2.74
N LEU A 170 6.07 -9.86 -2.64
CA LEU A 170 4.96 -10.32 -3.48
C LEU A 170 5.18 -9.95 -4.94
N GLY A 171 5.75 -8.77 -5.22
CA GLY A 171 6.09 -8.33 -6.58
C GLY A 171 7.09 -9.25 -7.29
N GLN A 172 7.85 -10.08 -6.57
CA GLN A 172 8.71 -11.10 -7.19
C GLN A 172 7.94 -12.33 -7.67
N GLN A 173 6.71 -12.54 -7.20
CA GLN A 173 5.87 -13.70 -7.47
C GLN A 173 4.72 -13.38 -8.42
N HIS A 174 4.20 -12.15 -8.40
CA HIS A 174 3.08 -11.73 -9.23
C HIS A 174 3.17 -10.25 -9.59
N THR A 175 2.77 -9.90 -10.81
CA THR A 175 2.77 -8.51 -11.27
C THR A 175 1.61 -7.74 -10.65
N ILE A 176 1.94 -6.79 -9.77
CA ILE A 176 0.99 -5.87 -9.14
C ILE A 176 1.40 -4.43 -9.44
N ASP A 177 0.45 -3.64 -9.93
CA ASP A 177 0.62 -2.22 -10.16
C ASP A 177 0.44 -1.42 -8.87
N GLY A 178 1.24 -0.37 -8.71
CA GLY A 178 1.23 0.46 -7.52
C GLY A 178 0.62 1.82 -7.79
N MET A 179 -0.27 2.28 -6.92
CA MET A 179 -0.58 3.71 -6.85
C MET A 179 0.66 4.46 -6.36
N TYR A 180 0.99 5.54 -7.05
CA TYR A 180 2.16 6.35 -6.78
C TYR A 180 1.80 7.81 -6.56
N ARG A 181 2.67 8.49 -5.82
CA ARG A 181 2.65 9.94 -5.66
C ARG A 181 4.10 10.41 -5.66
N GLU A 182 4.42 11.30 -6.58
CA GLU A 182 5.76 11.87 -6.70
C GLU A 182 6.25 12.48 -5.38
N HIS A 183 7.50 12.15 -5.02
CA HIS A 183 8.17 12.70 -3.87
C HIS A 183 8.79 14.06 -4.20
N LYS A 184 8.63 15.05 -3.30
CA LYS A 184 9.09 16.43 -3.52
C LYS A 184 10.60 16.57 -3.81
N SER A 185 11.42 15.65 -3.29
CA SER A 185 12.85 15.56 -3.61
C SER A 185 13.06 14.66 -4.81
N PRO A 186 13.48 15.19 -5.99
CA PRO A 186 13.61 14.41 -7.21
C PRO A 186 14.64 13.27 -7.14
N LEU A 187 15.72 13.46 -6.37
CA LEU A 187 16.69 12.40 -6.14
C LEU A 187 16.09 11.27 -5.30
N PHE A 188 15.37 11.61 -4.22
CA PHE A 188 14.73 10.60 -3.38
C PHE A 188 13.65 9.84 -4.15
N ASP A 189 12.85 10.56 -4.95
CA ASP A 189 11.86 10.00 -5.87
C ASP A 189 12.50 8.95 -6.80
N PHE A 190 13.58 9.35 -7.49
CA PHE A 190 14.34 8.46 -8.37
C PHE A 190 14.79 7.17 -7.65
N ILE A 191 15.37 7.29 -6.45
CA ILE A 191 15.84 6.13 -5.68
C ILE A 191 14.68 5.24 -5.23
N GLN A 192 13.60 5.83 -4.71
CA GLN A 192 12.42 5.10 -4.28
C GLN A 192 11.76 4.35 -5.43
N ARG A 193 11.50 5.02 -6.56
CA ARG A 193 10.87 4.39 -7.73
C ARG A 193 11.74 3.27 -8.28
N ARG A 194 13.05 3.51 -8.44
CA ARG A 194 14.00 2.48 -8.89
C ARG A 194 14.02 1.28 -7.95
N GLY A 195 13.95 1.53 -6.64
CA GLY A 195 13.91 0.49 -5.61
C GLY A 195 12.62 -0.33 -5.63
N ARG A 196 11.46 0.27 -5.91
CA ARG A 196 10.17 -0.43 -6.00
C ARG A 196 10.01 -1.20 -7.31
N GLU A 197 10.37 -0.60 -8.44
CA GLU A 197 10.15 -1.19 -9.77
C GLU A 197 11.10 -2.36 -10.08
N ARG A 198 12.24 -2.51 -9.38
CA ARG A 198 13.22 -3.57 -9.67
C ARG A 198 12.74 -5.00 -9.36
N HIS A 199 11.76 -5.14 -8.46
CA HIS A 199 11.25 -6.46 -8.05
C HIS A 199 10.10 -6.94 -8.91
N ASN A 200 9.49 -6.01 -9.66
CA ASN A 200 8.39 -6.26 -10.56
C ASN A 200 8.53 -5.34 -11.78
N LEU A 201 9.29 -5.78 -12.78
CA LEU A 201 9.61 -4.95 -13.95
C LEU A 201 8.37 -4.61 -14.77
N ASP A 202 7.36 -5.48 -14.75
CA ASP A 202 6.12 -5.27 -15.50
C ASP A 202 5.09 -4.46 -14.70
N SER A 203 5.43 -3.99 -13.49
CA SER A 203 4.59 -3.06 -12.74
C SER A 203 4.56 -1.68 -13.38
N LEU A 204 3.38 -1.09 -13.32
CA LEU A 204 3.13 0.30 -13.63
C LEU A 204 2.90 1.08 -12.34
N ALA A 205 3.48 2.27 -12.29
CA ALA A 205 3.17 3.28 -11.30
C ALA A 205 2.04 4.16 -11.86
N VAL A 206 0.89 4.14 -11.20
CA VAL A 206 -0.28 4.95 -11.57
C VAL A 206 -0.40 6.09 -10.59
N GLU A 207 -0.43 7.33 -11.08
CA GLU A 207 -0.64 8.48 -10.20
C GLU A 207 -1.97 8.33 -9.45
N ARG A 208 -1.94 8.59 -8.14
CA ARG A 208 -3.09 8.37 -7.25
C ARG A 208 -4.37 9.07 -7.72
N ASP A 209 -4.24 10.22 -8.37
CA ASP A 209 -5.37 11.02 -8.84
C ASP A 209 -5.85 10.59 -10.25
N ASP A 210 -5.13 9.67 -10.93
CA ASP A 210 -5.52 9.12 -12.23
C ASP A 210 -6.50 7.94 -12.10
N VAL A 211 -7.74 8.29 -11.75
CA VAL A 211 -8.86 7.34 -11.67
C VAL A 211 -9.10 6.63 -13.01
N ARG A 212 -8.93 7.32 -14.14
CA ARG A 212 -9.19 6.73 -15.46
C ARG A 212 -8.15 5.67 -15.82
N GLY A 213 -6.87 5.95 -15.57
CA GLY A 213 -5.77 5.00 -15.74
C GLY A 213 -5.97 3.74 -14.90
N MET A 214 -6.33 3.89 -13.63
CA MET A 214 -6.64 2.74 -12.75
C MET A 214 -7.77 1.87 -13.33
N LEU A 215 -8.90 2.45 -13.74
CA LEU A 215 -10.00 1.71 -14.33
C LEU A 215 -9.61 0.98 -15.63
N LYS A 216 -8.73 1.59 -16.44
CA LYS A 216 -8.21 1.02 -17.68
C LYS A 216 -7.39 -0.23 -17.41
N LEU A 217 -6.51 -0.19 -16.40
CA LEU A 217 -5.68 -1.34 -16.00
C LEU A 217 -6.51 -2.48 -15.41
N LEU A 218 -7.49 -2.17 -14.54
CA LEU A 218 -8.40 -3.17 -13.98
C LEU A 218 -9.19 -3.89 -15.09
N ARG A 219 -9.72 -3.15 -16.06
CA ARG A 219 -10.44 -3.73 -17.21
C ARG A 219 -9.53 -4.54 -18.14
N ALA A 220 -8.22 -4.32 -18.09
CA ALA A 220 -7.23 -5.09 -18.80
C ALA A 220 -6.75 -6.34 -18.02
N GLY A 221 -7.43 -6.71 -16.92
CA GLY A 221 -7.10 -7.91 -16.15
C GLY A 221 -5.90 -7.75 -15.22
N ARG A 222 -5.48 -6.52 -14.90
CA ARG A 222 -4.31 -6.27 -14.04
C ARG A 222 -4.68 -6.19 -12.57
N ALA A 223 -3.73 -6.56 -11.72
CA ALA A 223 -3.83 -6.39 -10.28
C ALA A 223 -3.27 -5.03 -9.85
N ILE A 224 -4.02 -4.28 -9.05
CA ILE A 224 -3.63 -2.99 -8.48
C ILE A 224 -3.59 -3.10 -6.96
N TRP A 225 -2.47 -2.69 -6.36
CA TRP A 225 -2.34 -2.56 -4.92
C TRP A 225 -3.14 -1.35 -4.42
N TYR A 226 -4.07 -1.58 -3.50
CA TYR A 226 -4.96 -0.54 -2.99
C TYR A 226 -5.17 -0.67 -1.48
N ALA A 227 -5.16 0.45 -0.75
CA ALA A 227 -5.30 0.46 0.71
C ALA A 227 -6.37 1.47 1.18
N PRO A 228 -7.57 1.01 1.60
CA PRO A 228 -8.70 1.86 1.97
C PRO A 228 -8.69 2.38 3.42
N ASP A 229 -7.71 2.00 4.23
CA ASP A 229 -7.70 2.18 5.68
C ASP A 229 -7.23 3.55 6.16
N GLN A 230 -7.19 4.56 5.28
CA GLN A 230 -6.88 5.94 5.64
C GLN A 230 -8.10 6.86 5.61
N ASP A 231 -7.94 8.03 6.24
CA ASP A 231 -8.99 9.05 6.34
C ASP A 231 -8.70 10.15 5.31
N TYR A 232 -9.52 10.17 4.26
CA TYR A 232 -9.46 11.10 3.14
C TYR A 232 -10.49 12.24 3.22
N GLY A 233 -11.16 12.41 4.37
CA GLY A 233 -12.16 13.44 4.56
C GLY A 233 -13.59 13.02 4.21
N ALA A 234 -14.57 13.74 4.74
CA ALA A 234 -15.99 13.43 4.59
C ALA A 234 -16.52 13.49 3.15
N LYS A 235 -15.87 14.26 2.25
CA LYS A 235 -16.37 14.46 0.87
C LYS A 235 -16.35 13.19 0.02
N GLN A 236 -15.44 12.27 0.29
CA GLN A 236 -15.22 11.06 -0.51
C GLN A 236 -15.55 9.78 0.28
N SER A 237 -16.25 9.93 1.40
CA SER A 237 -16.42 8.88 2.39
C SER A 237 -17.83 8.84 2.93
N VAL A 238 -18.25 7.63 3.29
CA VAL A 238 -19.39 7.42 4.20
C VAL A 238 -18.85 7.21 5.62
N PHE A 239 -19.68 7.50 6.61
CA PHE A 239 -19.36 7.23 8.00
C PHE A 239 -19.94 5.86 8.36
N VAL A 240 -19.05 4.90 8.64
CA VAL A 240 -19.39 3.56 9.08
C VAL A 240 -18.47 3.14 10.23
N PRO A 241 -18.93 2.26 11.14
CA PRO A 241 -18.12 1.80 12.26
C PRO A 241 -16.79 1.14 11.83
N LEU A 242 -15.73 1.44 12.58
CA LEU A 242 -14.45 0.72 12.62
C LEU A 242 -14.00 0.71 14.08
N PHE A 243 -13.87 -0.48 14.70
CA PHE A 243 -13.73 -0.65 16.15
C PHE A 243 -14.84 0.08 16.94
N GLY A 244 -16.08 0.02 16.43
CA GLY A 244 -17.23 0.70 17.02
C GLY A 244 -17.26 2.23 16.86
N ILE A 245 -16.27 2.83 16.19
CA ILE A 245 -16.18 4.28 16.02
C ILE A 245 -16.57 4.65 14.60
N GLN A 246 -17.43 5.66 14.43
CA GLN A 246 -17.75 6.22 13.11
C GLN A 246 -16.47 6.72 12.44
N ALA A 247 -16.09 6.10 11.33
CA ALA A 247 -14.87 6.40 10.60
C ALA A 247 -15.22 6.80 9.17
N ALA A 248 -14.64 7.92 8.69
CA ALA A 248 -14.73 8.28 7.28
C ALA A 248 -14.03 7.20 6.45
N THR A 249 -14.82 6.42 5.71
CA THR A 249 -14.38 5.25 4.94
C THR A 249 -14.68 5.50 3.48
N VAL A 250 -13.65 5.39 2.63
CA VAL A 250 -13.75 5.78 1.22
C VAL A 250 -14.56 4.78 0.41
N THR A 251 -15.47 5.29 -0.42
CA THR A 251 -16.29 4.45 -1.33
C THR A 251 -15.56 4.06 -2.61
N ALA A 252 -14.31 4.49 -2.75
CA ALA A 252 -13.49 4.27 -3.94
C ALA A 252 -13.24 2.78 -4.22
N THR A 253 -13.13 1.92 -3.20
CA THR A 253 -12.98 0.46 -3.39
C THR A 253 -14.14 -0.12 -4.21
N SER A 254 -15.38 0.15 -3.78
CA SER A 254 -16.59 -0.31 -4.47
C SER A 254 -16.69 0.27 -5.88
N LYS A 255 -16.34 1.55 -6.05
CA LYS A 255 -16.36 2.21 -7.35
C LYS A 255 -15.34 1.61 -8.31
N PHE A 256 -14.11 1.34 -7.86
CA PHE A 256 -13.10 0.68 -8.68
C PHE A 256 -13.50 -0.74 -9.02
N ALA A 257 -14.05 -1.50 -8.07
CA ALA A 257 -14.50 -2.87 -8.32
C ALA A 257 -15.62 -2.89 -9.39
N ARG A 258 -16.65 -2.06 -9.22
CA ARG A 258 -17.80 -1.96 -10.15
C ARG A 258 -17.40 -1.48 -11.53
N LEU A 259 -16.71 -0.34 -11.61
CA LEU A 259 -16.38 0.30 -12.89
C LEU A 259 -15.21 -0.41 -13.60
N GLY A 260 -14.27 -0.95 -12.83
CA GLY A 260 -13.11 -1.68 -13.31
C GLY A 260 -13.40 -3.14 -13.64
N ARG A 261 -14.59 -3.67 -13.27
CA ARG A 261 -14.95 -5.09 -13.38
C ARG A 261 -13.91 -5.98 -12.70
N ALA A 262 -13.53 -5.59 -11.50
CA ALA A 262 -12.43 -6.19 -10.76
C ALA A 262 -12.91 -6.87 -9.49
N GLN A 263 -12.29 -7.99 -9.16
CA GLN A 263 -12.47 -8.64 -7.86
C GLN A 263 -11.74 -7.84 -6.77
N VAL A 264 -12.28 -7.83 -5.55
CA VAL A 264 -11.57 -7.29 -4.38
C VAL A 264 -10.96 -8.45 -3.62
N VAL A 265 -9.63 -8.53 -3.63
CA VAL A 265 -8.85 -9.63 -3.03
C VAL A 265 -8.12 -9.07 -1.82
N PRO A 266 -8.51 -9.43 -0.59
CA PRO A 266 -7.85 -8.92 0.60
C PRO A 266 -6.43 -9.47 0.75
N PHE A 267 -5.52 -8.67 1.30
CA PHE A 267 -4.12 -9.01 1.44
C PHE A 267 -3.53 -8.57 2.78
N THR A 268 -2.84 -9.49 3.47
CA THR A 268 -2.11 -9.20 4.70
C THR A 268 -0.63 -9.55 4.57
N GLN A 269 0.20 -8.79 5.28
CA GLN A 269 1.65 -8.90 5.27
C GLN A 269 2.18 -8.73 6.69
N GLN A 270 2.73 -9.79 7.25
CA GLN A 270 3.13 -9.85 8.65
C GLN A 270 4.60 -10.23 8.76
N ARG A 271 5.37 -9.46 9.53
CA ARG A 271 6.69 -9.88 9.99
C ARG A 271 6.52 -10.96 11.06
N LEU A 272 7.17 -12.10 10.89
CA LEU A 272 7.12 -13.21 11.85
C LEU A 272 7.96 -12.88 13.10
N ALA A 273 7.42 -13.18 14.27
CA ALA A 273 7.99 -12.79 15.56
C ALA A 273 9.36 -13.45 15.85
N ASP A 274 9.61 -14.63 15.27
CA ASP A 274 10.87 -15.38 15.40
C ASP A 274 11.98 -14.85 14.47
N GLY A 275 11.67 -13.87 13.62
CA GLY A 275 12.60 -13.33 12.64
C GLY A 275 12.93 -14.29 11.49
N SER A 276 12.04 -15.25 11.19
CA SER A 276 12.16 -16.17 10.05
C SER A 276 11.71 -15.57 8.71
N GLY A 277 11.15 -14.36 8.71
CA GLY A 277 10.75 -13.65 7.49
C GLY A 277 9.36 -13.02 7.62
N TYR A 278 8.61 -13.10 6.53
CA TYR A 278 7.32 -12.45 6.35
C TYR A 278 6.29 -13.43 5.82
N ARG A 279 5.13 -13.46 6.46
CA ARG A 279 3.94 -14.16 5.96
C ARG A 279 3.12 -13.20 5.10
N LEU A 280 2.88 -13.58 3.86
CA LEU A 280 2.12 -12.82 2.87
C LEU A 280 0.90 -13.67 2.50
N VAL A 281 -0.27 -13.25 2.94
CA VAL A 281 -1.51 -14.00 2.72
C VAL A 281 -2.38 -13.23 1.76
N ILE A 282 -2.57 -13.81 0.58
CA ILE A 282 -3.60 -13.40 -0.37
C ILE A 282 -4.86 -14.17 0.04
N HIS A 283 -5.88 -13.47 0.49
CA HIS A 283 -7.13 -14.08 0.94
C HIS A 283 -8.05 -14.37 -0.25
N PRO A 284 -9.07 -15.24 -0.08
CA PRO A 284 -10.10 -15.39 -1.08
C PRO A 284 -10.74 -14.03 -1.44
N PRO A 285 -11.14 -13.82 -2.72
CA PRO A 285 -11.90 -12.64 -3.10
C PRO A 285 -13.12 -12.44 -2.22
N LEU A 286 -13.48 -11.18 -1.95
CA LEU A 286 -14.73 -10.88 -1.26
C LEU A 286 -15.92 -11.33 -2.13
N GLU A 287 -16.68 -12.30 -1.65
CA GLU A 287 -17.91 -12.79 -2.30
C GLU A 287 -18.96 -11.68 -2.39
N ASP A 288 -19.73 -11.62 -3.47
CA ASP A 288 -20.80 -10.64 -3.68
C ASP A 288 -20.35 -9.18 -3.41
N PHE A 289 -19.18 -8.80 -3.92
CA PHE A 289 -18.64 -7.45 -3.79
C PHE A 289 -18.33 -6.85 -5.17
N PRO A 290 -18.72 -5.58 -5.44
CA PRO A 290 -19.45 -4.67 -4.56
C PRO A 290 -20.94 -5.04 -4.46
N GLY A 291 -21.54 -4.79 -3.30
CA GLY A 291 -22.95 -5.02 -3.04
C GLY A 291 -23.85 -3.87 -3.51
N GLU A 292 -25.04 -3.79 -2.91
CA GLU A 292 -26.11 -2.87 -3.32
C GLU A 292 -25.91 -1.41 -2.86
N SER A 293 -25.18 -1.18 -1.76
CA SER A 293 -24.93 0.16 -1.22
C SER A 293 -23.48 0.41 -0.82
N ASP A 294 -23.03 1.65 -1.01
CA ASP A 294 -21.69 2.10 -0.63
C ASP A 294 -21.47 1.95 0.90
N GLU A 295 -22.51 2.14 1.71
CA GLU A 295 -22.48 1.97 3.16
C GLU A 295 -22.26 0.52 3.58
N ALA A 296 -22.99 -0.44 2.99
CA ALA A 296 -22.84 -1.86 3.31
C ALA A 296 -21.44 -2.38 2.93
N ASP A 297 -20.95 -1.96 1.76
CA ASP A 297 -19.61 -2.29 1.30
C ASP A 297 -18.52 -1.71 2.21
N CYS A 298 -18.63 -0.43 2.58
CA CYS A 298 -17.67 0.22 3.46
C CYS A 298 -17.67 -0.42 4.85
N LEU A 299 -18.83 -0.85 5.36
CA LEU A 299 -18.94 -1.59 6.62
C LEU A 299 -18.22 -2.94 6.53
N ARG A 300 -18.45 -3.72 5.46
CA ARG A 300 -17.75 -4.99 5.21
C ARG A 300 -16.23 -4.80 5.15
N ILE A 301 -15.77 -3.76 4.45
CA ILE A 301 -14.34 -3.39 4.39
C ILE A 301 -13.81 -3.11 5.80
N ASN A 302 -14.49 -2.28 6.58
CA ASN A 302 -14.04 -1.95 7.93
C ASN A 302 -14.02 -3.17 8.86
N GLN A 303 -15.00 -4.07 8.76
CA GLN A 303 -15.02 -5.31 9.53
C GLN A 303 -13.85 -6.23 9.17
N TRP A 304 -13.49 -6.32 7.88
CA TRP A 304 -12.30 -7.05 7.47
C TRP A 304 -11.01 -6.37 7.97
N VAL A 305 -10.93 -5.05 7.84
CA VAL A 305 -9.80 -4.25 8.35
C VAL A 305 -9.62 -4.43 9.86
N GLU A 306 -10.71 -4.42 10.62
CA GLU A 306 -10.71 -4.64 12.06
C GLU A 306 -10.13 -6.00 12.44
N ARG A 307 -10.54 -7.07 11.74
CA ARG A 307 -9.98 -8.42 11.93
C ARG A 307 -8.47 -8.44 11.64
N ALA A 308 -8.05 -7.93 10.48
CA ALA A 308 -6.65 -7.92 10.08
C ALA A 308 -5.76 -7.12 11.05
N ILE A 309 -6.24 -5.96 11.53
CA ILE A 309 -5.54 -5.17 12.54
C ILE A 309 -5.47 -5.91 13.87
N THR A 310 -6.53 -6.60 14.28
CA THR A 310 -6.60 -7.34 15.55
C THR A 310 -5.64 -8.53 15.58
N GLU A 311 -5.37 -9.17 14.44
CA GLU A 311 -4.41 -10.27 14.34
C GLU A 311 -2.96 -9.83 14.58
N CYS A 312 -2.59 -8.60 14.20
CA CYS A 312 -1.22 -8.11 14.33
C CYS A 312 -1.16 -6.60 14.64
N PRO A 313 -1.74 -6.16 15.78
CA PRO A 313 -1.97 -4.75 16.05
C PRO A 313 -0.67 -3.97 16.20
N GLU A 314 0.43 -4.61 16.62
CA GLU A 314 1.73 -3.97 16.75
C GLU A 314 2.33 -3.57 15.40
N GLN A 315 1.90 -4.18 14.29
CA GLN A 315 2.48 -3.85 12.98
C GLN A 315 1.65 -2.84 12.19
N TYR A 316 0.48 -2.42 12.66
CA TYR A 316 -0.38 -1.44 11.95
C TYR A 316 0.16 0.01 12.06
N LEU A 317 -0.07 0.86 11.05
CA LEU A 317 0.36 2.27 11.07
C LEU A 317 -0.54 3.15 11.95
N TRP A 318 -0.44 3.00 13.26
CA TRP A 318 -1.20 3.79 14.23
C TRP A 318 -0.87 5.28 14.25
N ALA A 319 0.23 5.71 13.62
CA ALA A 319 0.64 7.11 13.57
C ALA A 319 -0.23 7.99 12.64
N HIS A 320 -1.17 7.39 11.90
CA HIS A 320 -2.17 8.09 11.10
C HIS A 320 -3.40 8.47 11.94
N ARG A 321 -3.96 9.65 11.69
CA ARG A 321 -5.20 10.09 12.37
C ARG A 321 -6.43 9.49 11.67
N ARG A 322 -6.68 8.21 11.91
CA ARG A 322 -7.74 7.41 11.27
C ARG A 322 -9.16 7.98 11.47
N PHE A 323 -9.41 8.66 12.58
CA PHE A 323 -10.73 9.16 12.98
C PHE A 323 -10.81 10.70 12.99
N LYS A 324 -10.01 11.40 12.16
CA LYS A 324 -9.89 12.87 12.23
C LYS A 324 -11.14 13.54 11.67
N SER A 325 -11.76 12.92 10.67
CA SER A 325 -13.04 13.32 10.10
C SER A 325 -14.14 12.69 10.93
N ARG A 326 -15.12 13.52 11.32
CA ARG A 326 -16.25 13.12 12.18
C ARG A 326 -17.57 13.45 11.49
N PRO A 327 -18.66 12.72 11.80
CA PRO A 327 -20.01 13.16 11.49
C PRO A 327 -20.28 14.59 11.98
N ALA A 328 -21.23 15.28 11.33
CA ALA A 328 -21.61 16.62 11.73
C ALA A 328 -22.07 16.64 13.20
N GLY A 329 -21.58 17.60 13.98
CA GLY A 329 -21.90 17.74 15.41
C GLY A 329 -21.06 16.88 16.36
N GLU A 330 -20.28 15.92 15.88
CA GLU A 330 -19.45 15.08 16.75
C GLU A 330 -18.11 15.73 17.14
N PRO A 331 -17.62 15.49 18.38
CA PRO A 331 -16.37 16.06 18.86
C PRO A 331 -15.14 15.44 18.17
N LYS A 332 -14.08 16.24 18.04
CA LYS A 332 -12.78 15.75 17.53
C LYS A 332 -12.14 14.77 18.52
N LEU A 333 -11.59 13.67 18.00
CA LEU A 333 -10.94 12.64 18.82
C LEU A 333 -9.43 12.84 19.02
N TYR A 334 -8.82 13.78 18.30
CA TYR A 334 -7.41 14.15 18.44
C TYR A 334 -7.28 15.60 18.89
N LYS A 335 -6.30 15.85 19.77
CA LYS A 335 -5.95 17.22 20.18
C LYS A 335 -5.47 18.02 18.97
N LYS A 336 -5.89 19.29 18.85
CA LYS A 336 -5.25 20.24 17.94
C LYS A 336 -3.83 20.47 18.47
N HIS A 337 -2.81 20.36 17.62
CA HIS A 337 -1.51 20.93 17.97
C HIS A 337 -1.67 22.45 17.94
N LYS A 338 -1.13 23.12 18.96
CA LYS A 338 -0.91 24.56 18.92
C LYS A 338 0.28 24.86 18.03
#